data_AF-A0A8I0D5Z7-F1
#
_entry.id   AF-A0A8I0D5Z7-F1
#
_cell.length_a   1.000
_cell.length_b   1.000
_cell.length_c   1.000
_cell.angle_alpha   90.00
_cell.angle_beta   90.00
_cell.angle_gamma   90.00
#
_symmetry.space_group_name_H-M   'P 1'
#
loop_
_entity.id
_entity.type
_entity.pdbx_description
1 polymer ?
#
loop_
_entity_poly.entity_id
_entity_poly.type
_entity_poly.pdbx_seq_one_letter_code
_entity_poly.pdbx_strand_id
1 'polypeptide(L)'
;MHVEGFFEWLGQVLGSVIRFIVDGLGGLFNLLANAGGNFIDGLARTLGMDTSLVSILALVVGLMLLYSAVRAFMRASIILGIIWALLGLWVLSWVVH
;
A
#
# COMPACT_ATOMS: atom_id res chain seq x y z
N MET A 1 -7.11 52.76 1.89
CA MET A 1 -7.82 52.70 0.60
C MET A 1 -7.01 52.08 -0.55
N HIS A 2 -5.78 52.50 -0.89
CA HIS A 2 -5.03 51.84 -2.01
C HIS A 2 -4.32 50.53 -1.61
N VAL A 3 -3.98 50.38 -0.31
CA VAL A 3 -3.26 49.21 0.20
C VAL A 3 -4.21 48.03 0.44
N GLU A 4 -5.47 48.29 0.82
CA GLU A 4 -6.48 47.24 1.06
C GLU A 4 -6.73 46.37 -0.17
N GLY A 5 -6.81 46.97 -1.37
CA GLY A 5 -7.02 46.22 -2.62
C GLY A 5 -5.82 45.37 -3.06
N PHE A 6 -4.59 45.74 -2.69
CA PHE A 6 -3.39 44.95 -3.04
C PHE A 6 -3.31 43.66 -2.21
N PHE A 7 -3.55 43.75 -0.90
CA PHE A 7 -3.54 42.58 -0.02
C PHE A 7 -4.73 41.64 -0.29
N GLU A 8 -5.89 42.19 -0.66
CA GLU A 8 -7.07 41.43 -1.05
C GLU A 8 -6.81 40.57 -2.31
N TRP A 9 -6.31 41.19 -3.38
CA TRP A 9 -5.99 40.48 -4.62
C TRP A 9 -4.86 39.45 -4.42
N LEU A 10 -3.83 39.78 -3.64
CA LEU A 10 -2.73 38.86 -3.35
C LEU A 10 -3.23 37.62 -2.57
N GLY A 11 -4.09 37.83 -1.57
CA GLY A 11 -4.71 36.73 -0.82
C GLY A 11 -5.57 35.84 -1.71
N GLN A 12 -6.30 36.42 -2.66
CA GLN A 12 -7.15 35.69 -3.59
C GLN A 12 -6.34 34.85 -4.60
N VAL A 13 -5.27 35.42 -5.16
CA VAL A 13 -4.36 34.69 -6.06
C VAL A 13 -3.65 33.56 -5.32
N LEU A 14 -3.07 33.84 -4.15
CA LEU A 14 -2.39 32.83 -3.35
C LEU A 14 -3.35 31.72 -2.89
N GLY A 15 -4.55 32.09 -2.43
CA GLY A 15 -5.60 31.14 -2.05
C GLY A 15 -6.05 30.26 -3.23
N SER A 16 -6.17 30.83 -4.43
CA SER A 16 -6.48 30.08 -5.66
C SER A 16 -5.37 29.08 -6.01
N VAL A 17 -4.11 29.46 -5.88
CA VAL A 17 -2.98 28.56 -6.14
C VAL A 17 -2.93 27.41 -5.12
N ILE A 18 -3.11 27.71 -3.83
CA ILE A 18 -3.16 26.68 -2.79
C ILE A 18 -4.33 25.72 -3.05
N ARG A 19 -5.51 26.25 -3.38
CA ARG A 19 -6.68 25.42 -3.70
C ARG A 19 -6.43 24.52 -4.91
N PHE A 20 -5.81 25.04 -5.97
CA PHE A 20 -5.43 24.23 -7.13
C PHE A 20 -4.50 23.07 -6.74
N ILE A 21 -3.51 23.31 -5.88
CA ILE A 21 -2.61 22.26 -5.38
C ILE A 21 -3.37 21.24 -4.53
N VAL A 22 -4.21 21.70 -3.60
CA VAL A 22 -5.00 20.80 -2.72
C VAL A 22 -5.97 19.95 -3.53
N ASP A 23 -6.68 20.54 -4.48
CA ASP A 23 -7.64 19.83 -5.34
C ASP A 23 -6.91 18.84 -6.26
N GLY A 24 -5.77 19.24 -6.82
CA GLY A 24 -4.91 18.37 -7.64
C GLY A 24 -4.35 17.19 -6.86
N LEU A 25 -3.79 17.44 -5.67
CA LEU A 25 -3.30 16.39 -4.77
C LEU A 25 -4.44 15.50 -4.29
N GLY A 26 -5.60 16.08 -3.94
CA GLY A 26 -6.79 15.34 -3.55
C GLY A 26 -7.27 14.40 -4.66
N GLY A 27 -7.29 14.87 -5.90
CA GLY A 27 -7.59 14.04 -7.08
C GLY A 27 -6.57 12.91 -7.26
N LEU A 28 -5.27 13.20 -7.16
CA LEU A 28 -4.21 12.20 -7.27
C LEU A 28 -4.32 11.14 -6.16
N PHE A 29 -4.48 11.56 -4.90
CA PHE A 29 -4.64 10.64 -3.78
C PHE A 29 -5.89 9.79 -3.91
N ASN A 30 -7.00 10.35 -4.39
CA ASN A 30 -8.22 9.58 -4.64
C ASN A 30 -7.99 8.51 -5.72
N LEU A 31 -7.31 8.85 -6.83
CA LEU A 31 -6.97 7.87 -7.87
C LEU A 31 -6.07 6.76 -7.32
N LEU A 32 -5.03 7.10 -6.55
CA LEU A 32 -4.13 6.10 -5.95
C LEU A 32 -4.83 5.25 -4.88
N ALA A 33 -5.67 5.85 -4.05
CA ALA A 33 -6.44 5.14 -3.02
C ALA A 33 -7.42 4.15 -3.65
N ASN A 34 -8.15 4.57 -4.70
CA ASN A 34 -9.06 3.69 -5.41
C ASN A 34 -8.31 2.57 -6.16
N ALA A 35 -7.19 2.89 -6.82
CA ALA A 35 -6.37 1.88 -7.48
C ALA A 35 -5.78 0.86 -6.50
N GLY A 36 -5.26 1.34 -5.36
CA GLY A 36 -4.72 0.51 -4.29
C GLY A 36 -5.79 -0.37 -3.64
N GLY A 37 -6.96 0.19 -3.34
CA GLY A 37 -8.12 -0.55 -2.83
C GLY A 37 -8.56 -1.66 -3.79
N ASN A 38 -8.75 -1.32 -5.07
CA ASN A 38 -9.13 -2.28 -6.10
C ASN A 38 -8.09 -3.40 -6.29
N PHE A 39 -6.80 -3.08 -6.19
CA PHE A 39 -5.72 -4.06 -6.24
C PHE A 39 -5.80 -5.02 -5.05
N ILE A 40 -5.93 -4.51 -3.84
CA ILE A 40 -6.07 -5.30 -2.61
C ILE A 40 -7.31 -6.18 -2.68
N ASP A 41 -8.45 -5.65 -3.12
CA ASP A 41 -9.70 -6.40 -3.27
C ASP A 41 -9.57 -7.51 -4.33
N GLY A 42 -8.87 -7.24 -5.43
CA GLY A 42 -8.58 -8.23 -6.46
C GLY A 42 -7.70 -9.37 -5.95
N LEU A 43 -6.65 -9.04 -5.18
CA LEU A 43 -5.81 -10.03 -4.51
C LEU A 43 -6.63 -10.85 -3.52
N ALA A 44 -7.39 -10.19 -2.65
CA ALA A 44 -8.20 -10.82 -1.62
C ALA A 44 -9.19 -11.81 -2.23
N ARG A 45 -9.91 -11.40 -3.28
CA ARG A 45 -10.84 -12.26 -4.01
C ARG A 45 -10.16 -13.47 -4.66
N THR A 46 -9.01 -13.26 -5.29
CA THR A 46 -8.28 -14.34 -5.98
C THR A 46 -7.72 -15.35 -4.99
N LEU A 47 -7.37 -14.89 -3.79
CA LEU A 47 -6.78 -15.69 -2.72
C LEU A 47 -7.81 -16.21 -1.70
N GLY A 48 -9.11 -15.95 -1.87
CA GLY A 48 -10.12 -16.34 -0.86
C GLY A 48 -9.91 -15.69 0.51
N MET A 49 -9.27 -14.52 0.53
CA MET A 49 -8.89 -13.81 1.74
C MET A 49 -9.91 -12.71 2.06
N ASP A 50 -10.10 -12.43 3.35
CA ASP A 50 -10.86 -11.27 3.81
C ASP A 50 -10.10 -9.96 3.52
N THR A 51 -10.81 -8.91 3.07
CA THR A 51 -10.25 -7.56 2.94
C THR A 51 -10.06 -6.91 4.32
N SER A 52 -9.08 -7.37 5.08
CA SER A 52 -8.69 -6.79 6.38
C SER A 52 -7.22 -6.38 6.39
N LEU A 53 -6.88 -5.30 7.10
CA LEU A 53 -5.49 -4.86 7.27
C LEU A 53 -4.61 -5.95 7.87
N VAL A 54 -5.15 -6.75 8.78
CA VAL A 54 -4.42 -7.85 9.41
C VAL A 54 -4.09 -8.93 8.37
N SER A 55 -5.05 -9.31 7.53
CA SER A 55 -4.86 -10.29 6.46
C SER A 55 -3.83 -9.83 5.43
N ILE A 56 -3.86 -8.55 5.04
CA ILE A 56 -2.89 -7.96 4.10
C ILE A 56 -1.48 -7.94 4.72
N LEU A 57 -1.34 -7.54 5.98
CA LEU A 57 -0.04 -7.58 6.66
C LEU A 57 0.49 -9.01 6.79
N ALA A 58 -0.38 -9.95 7.16
CA ALA A 58 -0.02 -11.36 7.24
C ALA A 58 0.39 -11.93 5.87
N LEU A 59 -0.29 -11.54 4.78
CA LEU A 59 0.09 -11.87 3.41
C LEU A 59 1.50 -11.35 3.08
N VAL A 60 1.78 -10.07 3.35
CA VAL A 60 3.10 -9.46 3.11
C VAL A 60 4.18 -10.21 3.89
N VAL A 61 3.95 -10.50 5.17
CA VAL A 61 4.88 -11.27 6.01
C VAL A 61 5.07 -12.68 5.46
N GLY A 62 4.00 -13.39 5.12
CA GLY A 62 4.06 -14.73 4.53
C GLY A 62 4.88 -14.76 3.23
N LEU A 63 4.69 -13.78 2.35
CA LEU A 63 5.48 -13.64 1.12
C LEU A 63 6.96 -13.31 1.40
N MET A 64 7.26 -12.47 2.40
CA MET A 64 8.65 -12.20 2.81
C MET A 64 9.35 -13.45 3.34
N LEU A 65 8.63 -14.33 4.06
CA LEU A 65 9.14 -15.62 4.53
C LEU A 65 9.38 -16.60 3.37
N LEU A 66 8.47 -16.64 2.38
CA LEU A 66 8.70 -17.44 1.18
C LEU A 66 9.89 -16.93 0.37
N TYR A 67 10.06 -15.61 0.26
CA TYR A 67 11.23 -15.02 -0.39
C TYR A 67 12.52 -15.39 0.34
N SER A 68 12.53 -15.37 1.67
CA SER A 68 13.71 -15.79 2.45
C SER A 68 14.01 -17.28 2.29
N ALA A 69 13.00 -18.13 2.14
CA ALA A 69 13.14 -19.55 1.82
C ALA A 69 13.83 -19.77 0.48
N VAL A 70 13.33 -19.12 -0.58
CA VAL A 70 13.94 -19.17 -1.92
C VAL A 70 15.39 -18.69 -1.86
N ARG A 71 15.64 -17.57 -1.16
CA ARG A 71 16.98 -17.03 -0.97
C ARG A 71 17.91 -18.00 -0.23
N ALA A 72 17.41 -18.74 0.75
CA ALA A 72 18.18 -19.72 1.50
C ALA A 72 18.56 -20.93 0.63
N PHE A 73 17.63 -21.41 -0.22
CA PHE A 73 17.92 -22.46 -1.20
C PHE A 73 18.99 -22.05 -2.21
N MET A 74 18.93 -20.80 -2.72
CA MET A 74 19.97 -20.26 -3.61
C MET A 74 21.36 -20.18 -2.96
N ARG A 75 21.41 -20.08 -1.62
CA ARG A 75 22.66 -20.06 -0.84
C ARG A 75 23.13 -21.47 -0.43
N ALA A 76 22.58 -22.52 -1.04
CA ALA A 76 22.83 -23.92 -0.71
C ALA A 76 22.49 -24.30 0.76
N SER A 77 21.64 -23.52 1.43
CA SER A 77 21.17 -23.81 2.80
C SER A 77 19.79 -24.47 2.75
N ILE A 78 19.76 -25.78 2.54
CA ILE A 78 18.52 -26.55 2.36
C ILE A 78 17.67 -26.53 3.63
N ILE A 79 18.26 -26.81 4.79
CA ILE A 79 17.53 -26.89 6.06
C ILE A 79 16.86 -25.56 6.40
N LEU A 80 17.61 -24.46 6.29
CA LEU A 80 17.08 -23.13 6.57
C LEU A 80 15.97 -22.75 5.57
N GLY A 81 16.14 -23.10 4.30
CA GLY A 81 15.12 -22.90 3.27
C GLY A 81 13.82 -23.62 3.59
N ILE A 82 13.89 -24.88 4.06
CA ILE A 82 12.70 -25.63 4.49
C ILE A 82 12.03 -24.96 5.68
N ILE A 83 12.79 -24.53 6.69
CA ILE A 83 12.23 -23.85 7.87
C ILE A 83 11.46 -22.58 7.45
N TRP A 84 12.09 -21.73 6.63
CA TRP A 84 11.43 -20.51 6.14
C TRP A 84 10.22 -20.80 5.25
N ALA A 85 10.28 -21.84 4.42
CA ALA A 85 9.17 -22.25 3.56
C ALA A 85 7.97 -22.69 4.40
N LEU A 86 8.20 -23.55 5.40
CA LEU A 86 7.15 -24.04 6.30
C LEU A 86 6.52 -22.88 7.08
N LEU A 87 7.34 -21.96 7.63
CA LEU A 87 6.82 -20.79 8.33
C LEU A 87 6.01 -19.87 7.41
N GLY A 88 6.49 -19.61 6.19
CA GLY A 88 5.78 -18.78 5.23
C GLY A 88 4.45 -19.39 4.79
N LEU A 89 4.45 -20.68 4.43
CA LEU A 89 3.24 -21.42 4.08
C LEU A 89 2.25 -21.49 5.24
N TRP A 90 2.74 -21.69 6.47
CA TRP A 90 1.90 -21.72 7.66
C TRP A 90 1.17 -20.38 7.88
N VAL A 91 1.87 -19.26 7.77
CA VAL A 91 1.24 -17.92 7.86
C VAL A 91 0.21 -17.72 6.75
N LEU A 92 0.56 -18.06 5.50
CA LEU A 92 -0.36 -17.90 4.37
C LEU A 92 -1.60 -18.79 4.47
N SER A 93 -1.48 -19.98 5.07
CA SER A 93 -2.60 -20.88 5.30
C SER A 93 -3.67 -20.31 6.24
N TRP A 94 -3.33 -19.31 7.06
CA TRP A 94 -4.29 -18.64 7.95
C TRP A 94 -5.04 -17.51 7.26
N VAL A 95 -4.57 -17.13 6.07
CA VAL A 95 -5.01 -15.94 5.34
C VAL A 95 -5.82 -16.31 4.11
N VAL A 96 -5.54 -17.47 3.52
CA VAL A 96 -6.21 -18.04 2.34
C VAL A 96 -7.24 -19.06 2.82
N HIS A 97 -8.52 -18.87 2.47
CA HIS A 97 -9.63 -19.77 2.84
C HIS A 97 -10.53 -20.11 1.65
#